data_AF-A0AAN8EYA5-F1
#
_entry.id   AF-A0AAN8EYA5-F1
#
_cell.length_a   1.000
_cell.length_b   1.000
_cell.length_c   1.000
_cell.angle_alpha   90.00
_cell.angle_beta   90.00
_cell.angle_gamma   90.00
#
_symmetry.space_group_name_H-M   'P 1'
#
loop_
_entity.id
_entity.type
_entity.pdbx_description
1 polymer ?
#
loop_
_entity_poly.entity_id
_entity_poly.type
_entity_poly.pdbx_seq_one_letter_code
_entity_poly.pdbx_strand_id
1 'polypeptide(L)'
;MKQHRCKYSICSCSVNRLSKVRCNLRTDSRILPEEYNYNIKNIYRDKKGRKLSGYGAVELADFCPYYRVYGDVSREDSDTRCTYYGNMYYNNYSLEVFSPTARCFQLDGGISVESKHGKITWMHDVGCYETICKDNRLMIKTQNSKFYPCYQGGQFIHVEKRVYGVGTVTTRIVCPSCSELCGRDFCAPDEIVRDRIGDPTRITVQLKIQPILLTLSILFHIV
;
A
#
# COMPACT_ATOMS: atom_id res chain seq x y z
N MET A 1 21.73 22.76 -6.43
CA MET A 1 20.28 22.58 -6.15
C MET A 1 19.86 21.17 -6.58
N LYS A 2 19.51 20.28 -5.65
CA LYS A 2 19.02 18.92 -5.97
C LYS A 2 17.57 19.02 -6.44
N GLN A 3 17.37 19.12 -7.75
CA GLN A 3 16.05 19.23 -8.36
C GLN A 3 15.22 17.97 -8.03
N HIS A 4 14.22 18.12 -7.17
CA HIS A 4 13.25 17.09 -6.78
C HIS A 4 12.30 16.84 -7.96
N ARG A 5 12.75 16.06 -8.94
CA ARG A 5 12.00 15.80 -10.18
C ARG A 5 10.99 14.67 -9.94
N CYS A 6 9.70 14.94 -10.13
CA CYS A 6 8.67 13.91 -9.99
C CYS A 6 8.60 12.99 -11.21
N LYS A 7 8.27 11.72 -10.99
CA LYS A 7 8.10 10.72 -12.06
C LYS A 7 6.64 10.68 -12.52
N TYR A 8 6.44 10.69 -13.84
CA TYR A 8 5.10 10.63 -14.43
C TYR A 8 4.42 9.29 -14.17
N SER A 9 3.11 9.31 -13.88
CA SER A 9 2.26 8.12 -13.71
C SER A 9 2.69 7.15 -12.58
N ILE A 10 3.58 7.59 -11.69
CA ILE A 10 3.98 6.84 -10.48
C ILE A 10 3.40 7.56 -9.27
N CYS A 11 2.69 6.80 -8.43
CA CYS A 11 2.30 7.25 -7.11
C CYS A 11 3.40 6.86 -6.12
N SER A 12 3.72 7.77 -5.20
CA SER A 12 4.69 7.56 -4.14
C SER A 12 4.09 7.99 -2.82
N CYS A 13 4.73 7.65 -1.71
CA CYS A 13 4.40 8.24 -0.43
C CYS A 13 5.04 9.62 -0.29
N SER A 14 4.33 10.55 0.38
CA SER A 14 4.93 11.78 0.88
C SER A 14 6.05 11.45 1.89
N VAL A 15 6.98 12.38 2.10
CA VAL A 15 8.11 12.19 3.03
C VAL A 15 7.63 11.88 4.45
N ASN A 16 6.54 12.52 4.90
CA ASN A 16 5.93 12.27 6.21
C ASN A 16 4.94 11.07 6.21
N ARG A 17 4.77 10.39 5.08
CA ARG A 17 3.83 9.28 4.85
C ARG A 17 2.37 9.59 5.21
N LEU A 18 1.97 10.84 5.33
CA LEU A 18 0.57 11.20 5.60
C LEU A 18 -0.31 11.13 4.36
N SER A 19 0.28 10.99 3.18
CA SER A 19 -0.46 11.01 1.91
C SER A 19 0.22 10.22 0.81
N LYS A 20 -0.58 9.76 -0.13
CA LYS A 20 -0.13 9.37 -1.46
C LYS A 20 0.13 10.64 -2.25
N VAL A 21 1.21 10.69 -3.01
CA VAL A 21 1.54 11.82 -3.89
C VAL A 21 1.68 11.35 -5.32
N ARG A 22 1.23 12.19 -6.25
CA ARG A 22 1.39 11.96 -7.68
C ARG A 22 1.95 13.22 -8.33
N CYS A 23 2.78 13.00 -9.34
CA CYS A 23 3.33 14.08 -10.15
C CYS A 23 2.19 14.82 -10.86
N ASN A 24 2.10 16.14 -10.70
CA ASN A 24 1.11 16.99 -11.37
C ASN A 24 1.41 17.22 -12.86
N LEU A 25 2.33 16.45 -13.45
CA LEU A 25 2.73 16.56 -14.85
C LEU A 25 1.56 16.17 -15.78
N ARG A 26 1.25 17.06 -16.72
CA ARG A 26 0.32 16.89 -17.83
C ARG A 26 1.13 16.79 -19.13
N THR A 27 0.60 16.03 -20.08
CA THR A 27 1.23 15.76 -21.38
C THR A 27 0.31 16.09 -22.55
N ASP A 28 -0.75 16.86 -22.30
CA ASP A 28 -1.68 17.36 -23.31
C ASP A 28 -1.07 18.57 -24.04
N SER A 29 -1.66 18.92 -25.19
CA SER A 29 -1.10 19.85 -26.18
C SER A 29 -1.18 21.33 -25.79
N ARG A 30 -1.11 21.68 -24.51
CA ARG A 30 -1.13 23.08 -24.07
C ARG A 30 0.18 23.76 -24.47
N ILE A 31 0.06 24.88 -25.17
CA ILE A 31 1.18 25.75 -25.50
C ILE A 31 1.44 26.64 -24.28
N LEU A 32 2.62 26.53 -23.70
CA LEU A 32 3.08 27.41 -22.62
C LEU A 32 4.14 28.37 -23.14
N PRO A 33 4.23 29.58 -22.56
CA PRO A 33 5.38 30.46 -22.73
C PRO A 33 6.71 29.74 -22.41
N GLU A 34 7.80 30.14 -23.07
CA GLU A 34 9.11 29.47 -22.97
C GLU A 34 9.69 29.53 -21.55
N GLU A 35 9.39 30.59 -20.80
CA GLU A 35 9.78 30.75 -19.40
C GLU A 35 9.21 29.66 -18.46
N TYR A 36 8.12 29.00 -18.86
CA TYR A 36 7.49 27.89 -18.14
C TYR A 36 7.82 26.52 -18.75
N ASN A 37 8.76 26.46 -19.70
CA ASN A 37 9.18 25.22 -20.33
C ASN A 37 10.24 24.50 -19.48
N TYR A 38 9.79 23.68 -18.52
CA TYR A 38 10.68 22.86 -17.69
C TYR A 38 11.16 21.55 -18.35
N ASN A 39 10.94 21.37 -19.65
CA ASN A 39 11.32 20.15 -20.38
C ASN A 39 12.83 20.09 -20.67
N ILE A 40 13.63 19.79 -19.64
CA ILE A 40 15.05 19.52 -19.83
C ILE A 40 15.22 18.08 -20.35
N LYS A 41 16.24 17.86 -21.19
CA LYS A 41 16.52 16.56 -21.81
C LYS A 41 16.49 15.42 -20.78
N ASN A 42 15.69 14.39 -21.10
CA ASN A 42 15.61 13.10 -20.40
C ASN A 42 15.07 13.13 -18.95
N ILE A 43 14.37 14.18 -18.52
CA ILE A 43 13.79 14.21 -17.16
C ILE A 43 12.58 13.28 -17.04
N TYR A 44 11.54 13.52 -17.83
CA TYR A 44 10.28 12.81 -17.69
C TYR A 44 10.29 11.56 -18.56
N ARG A 45 9.92 10.44 -17.94
CA ARG A 45 9.78 9.16 -18.61
C ARG A 45 8.47 8.52 -18.20
N ASP A 46 7.86 7.81 -19.12
CA ASP A 46 6.72 6.96 -18.80
C ASP A 46 7.17 5.68 -18.09
N LYS A 47 6.22 4.83 -17.70
CA LYS A 47 6.50 3.53 -17.09
C LYS A 47 7.34 2.59 -17.97
N LYS A 48 7.38 2.83 -19.29
CA LYS A 48 8.20 2.08 -20.28
C LYS A 48 9.56 2.72 -20.51
N GLY A 49 9.92 3.77 -19.78
CA GLY A 49 11.18 4.50 -19.94
C GLY A 49 11.22 5.44 -21.15
N ARG A 50 10.12 5.57 -21.91
CA ARG A 50 10.03 6.46 -23.07
C ARG A 50 10.03 7.90 -22.61
N LYS A 51 10.75 8.77 -23.33
CA LYS A 51 10.83 10.19 -23.00
C LYS A 51 9.46 10.83 -23.12
N LEU A 52 9.16 11.71 -22.17
CA LEU A 52 7.95 12.52 -22.16
C LEU A 52 8.34 13.99 -22.12
N SER A 53 7.52 14.80 -22.78
CA SER A 53 7.48 16.24 -22.58
C SER A 53 6.12 16.61 -22.00
N GLY A 54 6.09 17.62 -21.14
CA GLY A 54 4.88 18.05 -20.46
C GLY A 54 5.12 19.27 -19.58
N TYR A 55 4.11 19.59 -18.78
CA TYR A 55 4.13 20.74 -17.88
C TYR A 55 3.33 20.44 -16.60
N GLY A 56 3.57 21.18 -15.53
CA GLY A 56 2.85 21.04 -14.27
C GLY A 56 1.45 21.63 -14.37
N ALA A 57 0.44 20.94 -13.87
CA ALA A 57 -0.97 21.37 -14.02
C ALA A 57 -1.36 22.64 -13.23
N VAL A 58 -0.47 23.23 -12.44
CA VAL A 58 -0.79 24.27 -11.45
C VAL A 58 -0.12 25.58 -11.85
N GLU A 59 -0.94 26.56 -12.21
CA GLU A 59 -0.48 27.89 -12.65
C GLU A 59 0.19 28.68 -11.52
N LEU A 60 -0.32 28.60 -10.29
CA LEU A 60 0.30 29.24 -9.11
C LEU A 60 1.72 28.70 -8.79
N ALA A 61 2.06 27.53 -9.33
CA ALA A 61 3.39 26.94 -9.23
C ALA A 61 4.20 27.16 -10.52
N ASP A 62 3.84 28.18 -11.31
CA ASP A 62 4.45 28.53 -12.59
C ASP A 62 4.48 27.36 -13.58
N PHE A 63 3.53 26.43 -13.51
CA PHE A 63 3.54 25.17 -14.28
C PHE A 63 4.73 24.26 -14.01
N CYS A 64 5.42 24.41 -12.86
CA CYS A 64 6.49 23.50 -12.45
C CYS A 64 5.92 22.10 -12.14
N PRO A 65 6.50 21.01 -12.67
CA PRO A 65 6.10 19.65 -12.29
C PRO A 65 6.67 19.22 -10.93
N TYR A 66 5.80 18.89 -9.98
CA TYR A 66 6.15 18.38 -8.65
C TYR A 66 5.17 17.31 -8.16
N TYR A 67 5.58 16.57 -7.13
CA TYR A 67 4.69 15.66 -6.42
C TYR A 67 3.70 16.45 -5.57
N ARG A 68 2.40 16.29 -5.83
CA ARG A 68 1.35 16.94 -5.04
C ARG A 68 0.43 15.93 -4.37
N VAL A 69 -0.17 16.37 -3.28
CA VAL A 69 -1.35 15.77 -2.68
C VAL A 69 -2.57 16.33 -3.44
N TYR A 70 -3.44 15.42 -3.87
CA TYR A 70 -4.73 15.74 -4.46
C TYR A 70 -5.80 15.79 -3.36
N GLY A 71 -6.77 16.71 -3.50
CA GLY A 71 -7.85 16.96 -2.53
C GLY A 71 -7.57 17.93 -1.36
N ASP A 72 -6.35 18.46 -1.23
CA ASP A 72 -5.98 19.34 -0.10
C ASP A 72 -6.31 20.83 -0.34
N VAL A 73 -6.23 21.30 -1.59
CA VAL A 73 -6.39 22.72 -1.96
C VAL A 73 -7.61 22.98 -2.86
N SER A 74 -8.09 21.96 -3.57
CA SER A 74 -9.26 22.01 -4.43
C SER A 74 -10.15 20.79 -4.17
N ARG A 75 -11.48 20.94 -4.34
CA ARG A 75 -12.43 19.82 -4.36
C ARG A 75 -12.17 18.97 -5.60
N GLU A 76 -11.15 18.15 -5.53
CA GLU A 76 -10.88 17.07 -6.46
C GLU A 76 -11.52 15.81 -5.90
N ASP A 77 -12.15 15.00 -6.76
CA ASP A 77 -12.82 13.74 -6.39
C ASP A 77 -11.86 12.63 -5.89
N SER A 78 -10.60 12.97 -5.59
CA SER A 78 -9.53 12.04 -5.25
C SER A 78 -8.62 12.61 -4.18
N ASP A 79 -9.14 12.78 -2.97
CA ASP A 79 -8.29 13.08 -1.81
C ASP A 79 -7.29 11.94 -1.60
N THR A 80 -6.02 12.28 -1.48
CA THR A 80 -4.93 11.30 -1.39
C THR A 80 -4.32 11.20 0.01
N ARG A 81 -4.84 11.96 0.98
CA ARG A 81 -4.41 11.93 2.38
C ARG A 81 -4.87 10.62 3.01
N CYS A 82 -3.93 9.92 3.63
CA CYS A 82 -4.24 8.70 4.38
C CYS A 82 -5.03 9.00 5.66
N THR A 83 -4.96 10.23 6.15
CA THR A 83 -5.68 10.66 7.37
C THR A 83 -7.10 11.15 7.10
N TYR A 84 -7.50 11.29 5.83
CA TYR A 84 -8.82 11.79 5.48
C TYR A 84 -9.87 10.67 5.47
N TYR A 85 -10.69 10.62 6.53
CA TYR A 85 -11.71 9.60 6.71
C TYR A 85 -12.76 9.54 5.59
N GLY A 86 -13.00 10.64 4.86
CA GLY A 86 -13.93 10.67 3.72
C GLY A 86 -13.56 9.69 2.60
N ASN A 87 -12.30 9.25 2.53
CA ASN A 87 -11.86 8.21 1.61
C ASN A 87 -12.28 6.79 2.02
N MET A 88 -12.80 6.57 3.23
CA MET A 88 -13.23 5.23 3.64
C MET A 88 -14.41 4.70 2.81
N TYR A 89 -15.16 5.59 2.15
CA TYR A 89 -16.37 5.26 1.42
C TYR A 89 -16.16 4.88 -0.05
N TYR A 90 -14.92 4.91 -0.57
CA TYR A 90 -14.63 4.46 -1.94
C TYR A 90 -14.50 2.93 -2.03
N ASN A 91 -14.71 2.37 -3.22
CA ASN A 91 -14.52 0.93 -3.51
C ASN A 91 -13.08 0.48 -3.22
N ASN A 92 -12.82 0.04 -2.00
CA ASN A 92 -11.49 -0.23 -1.51
C ASN A 92 -11.00 -1.65 -1.85
N TYR A 93 -10.76 -1.88 -3.14
CA TYR A 93 -10.07 -3.09 -3.60
C TYR A 93 -8.65 -3.24 -3.04
N SER A 94 -8.10 -2.15 -2.49
CA SER A 94 -6.74 -2.05 -1.98
C SER A 94 -6.60 -2.36 -0.49
N LEU A 95 -7.72 -2.67 0.19
CA LEU A 95 -7.79 -2.94 1.62
C LEU A 95 -7.20 -1.80 2.48
N GLU A 96 -7.18 -0.58 1.95
CA GLU A 96 -6.67 0.63 2.59
C GLU A 96 -7.48 1.04 3.83
N VAL A 97 -6.84 1.64 4.81
CA VAL A 97 -7.55 2.27 5.93
C VAL A 97 -7.20 3.74 5.93
N PHE A 98 -8.24 4.57 6.05
CA PHE A 98 -8.11 6.01 6.21
C PHE A 98 -8.50 6.41 7.63
N SER A 99 -7.50 6.79 8.43
CA SER A 99 -7.66 7.13 9.83
C SER A 99 -6.52 8.05 10.28
N PRO A 100 -6.62 8.74 11.43
CA PRO A 100 -5.53 9.60 11.93
C PRO A 100 -4.18 8.87 12.09
N THR A 101 -4.21 7.56 12.33
CA THR A 101 -3.01 6.71 12.47
C THR A 101 -2.57 6.06 11.16
N ALA A 102 -3.33 6.23 10.08
CA ALA A 102 -2.99 5.66 8.79
C ALA A 102 -1.80 6.38 8.15
N ARG A 103 -0.92 5.58 7.52
CA ARG A 103 0.27 6.06 6.80
C ARG A 103 0.33 5.42 5.43
N CYS A 104 1.03 6.09 4.52
CA CYS A 104 1.30 5.61 3.19
C CYS A 104 2.48 4.62 3.20
N PHE A 105 2.29 3.49 2.53
CA PHE A 105 3.27 2.45 2.34
C PHE A 105 3.46 2.13 0.87
N GLN A 106 4.68 1.73 0.52
CA GLN A 106 4.99 1.18 -0.79
C GLN A 106 4.38 -0.22 -0.91
N LEU A 107 3.89 -0.54 -2.10
CA LEU A 107 3.41 -1.87 -2.48
C LEU A 107 4.37 -2.47 -3.51
N ASP A 108 4.72 -3.75 -3.33
CA ASP A 108 5.57 -4.48 -4.26
C ASP A 108 4.73 -5.35 -5.21
N GLY A 109 4.81 -5.03 -6.52
CA GLY A 109 4.03 -5.72 -7.57
C GLY A 109 2.57 -5.28 -7.69
N GLY A 110 2.16 -4.24 -6.97
CA GLY A 110 0.81 -3.68 -7.01
C GLY A 110 -0.23 -4.57 -6.32
N ILE A 111 -1.47 -4.50 -6.81
CA ILE A 111 -2.64 -5.16 -6.21
C ILE A 111 -3.24 -6.10 -7.24
N SER A 112 -3.20 -7.40 -6.96
CA SER A 112 -3.76 -8.42 -7.84
C SER A 112 -5.12 -8.88 -7.33
N VAL A 113 -6.11 -8.90 -8.21
CA VAL A 113 -7.46 -9.40 -7.94
C VAL A 113 -7.69 -10.64 -8.79
N GLU A 114 -7.96 -11.76 -8.15
CA GLU A 114 -8.33 -13.02 -8.79
C GLU A 114 -9.83 -13.29 -8.60
N SER A 115 -10.55 -13.37 -9.71
CA SER A 115 -11.99 -13.60 -9.76
C SER A 115 -12.32 -14.80 -10.64
N LYS A 116 -13.61 -15.18 -10.73
CA LYS A 116 -14.08 -16.18 -11.69
C LYS A 116 -13.81 -15.81 -13.15
N HIS A 117 -13.59 -14.52 -13.44
CA HIS A 117 -13.31 -13.98 -14.78
C HIS A 117 -11.81 -13.87 -15.07
N GLY A 118 -10.95 -14.36 -14.17
CA GLY A 118 -9.49 -14.30 -14.30
C GLY A 118 -8.84 -13.34 -13.32
N LYS A 119 -7.53 -13.12 -13.54
CA LYS A 119 -6.65 -12.34 -12.69
C LYS A 119 -6.29 -11.00 -13.34
N ILE A 120 -6.51 -9.91 -12.62
CA ILE A 120 -6.14 -8.54 -13.03
C ILE A 120 -5.19 -7.97 -12.00
N THR A 121 -4.10 -7.32 -12.43
CA THR A 121 -3.17 -6.64 -11.51
C THR A 121 -3.18 -5.14 -11.77
N TRP A 122 -3.50 -4.38 -10.73
CA TRP A 122 -3.53 -2.93 -10.76
C TRP A 122 -2.19 -2.44 -10.22
N MET A 123 -1.46 -1.68 -11.03
CA MET A 123 -0.14 -1.14 -10.67
C MET A 123 -0.28 0.11 -9.79
N HIS A 124 -0.92 -0.07 -8.64
CA HIS A 124 -0.91 0.88 -7.53
C HIS A 124 0.34 0.61 -6.69
N ASP A 125 1.30 1.51 -6.77
CA ASP A 125 2.60 1.34 -6.13
C ASP A 125 2.57 1.73 -4.64
N VAL A 126 1.46 2.29 -4.15
CA VAL A 126 1.32 2.73 -2.75
C VAL A 126 -0.10 2.54 -2.22
N GLY A 127 -0.22 2.37 -0.90
CA GLY A 127 -1.50 2.27 -0.19
C GLY A 127 -1.45 2.88 1.22
N CYS A 128 -2.60 3.29 1.74
CA CYS A 128 -2.80 3.80 3.10
C CYS A 128 -3.21 2.68 4.06
N TYR A 129 -2.49 2.48 5.16
CA TYR A 129 -2.77 1.43 6.14
C TYR A 129 -2.62 1.96 7.57
N GLU A 130 -3.38 1.41 8.52
CA GLU A 130 -3.25 1.82 9.92
C GLU A 130 -1.90 1.40 10.48
N THR A 131 -1.39 2.23 11.39
CA THR A 131 -0.13 1.96 12.06
C THR A 131 -0.25 2.13 13.57
N ILE A 132 0.53 1.35 14.30
CA ILE A 132 0.77 1.56 15.72
C ILE A 132 2.21 1.17 16.04
N CYS A 133 2.84 1.93 16.92
CA CYS A 133 4.13 1.58 17.51
C CYS A 133 3.83 0.87 18.83
N LYS A 134 4.07 -0.44 18.87
CA LYS A 134 3.76 -1.28 20.04
C LYS A 134 4.90 -2.26 20.24
N ASP A 135 5.26 -2.52 21.49
CA ASP A 135 6.31 -3.48 21.86
C ASP A 135 7.64 -3.15 21.16
N ASN A 136 7.97 -1.85 21.10
CA ASN A 136 9.12 -1.29 20.39
C ASN A 136 9.18 -1.68 18.91
N ARG A 137 8.02 -1.83 18.25
CA ARG A 137 7.96 -2.25 16.85
C ARG A 137 6.85 -1.51 16.11
N LEU A 138 7.11 -1.22 14.84
CA LEU A 138 6.09 -0.74 13.92
C LEU A 138 5.16 -1.91 13.57
N MET A 139 3.87 -1.69 13.74
CA MET A 139 2.82 -2.63 13.37
C MET A 139 1.92 -2.00 12.32
N ILE A 140 1.54 -2.77 11.29
CA ILE A 140 0.70 -2.31 10.17
C ILE A 140 -0.58 -3.15 10.10
N LYS A 141 -1.72 -2.50 9.83
CA LYS A 141 -3.01 -3.17 9.70
C LYS A 141 -3.76 -2.69 8.45
N THR A 142 -4.31 -3.64 7.71
CA THR A 142 -5.23 -3.40 6.59
C THR A 142 -6.67 -3.50 7.07
N GLN A 143 -7.65 -3.17 6.22
CA GLN A 143 -9.06 -3.43 6.56
C GLN A 143 -9.26 -4.89 6.91
N ASN A 144 -9.95 -5.15 8.03
CA ASN A 144 -10.30 -6.49 8.50
C ASN A 144 -9.10 -7.43 8.73
N SER A 145 -7.91 -6.92 9.11
CA SER A 145 -6.80 -7.76 9.60
C SER A 145 -6.50 -7.50 11.07
N LYS A 146 -5.72 -8.41 11.65
CA LYS A 146 -4.86 -8.08 12.78
C LYS A 146 -3.74 -7.12 12.37
N PHE A 147 -3.01 -6.63 13.36
CA PHE A 147 -1.75 -5.92 13.13
C PHE A 147 -0.63 -6.91 12.80
N TYR A 148 0.16 -6.59 11.78
CA TYR A 148 1.36 -7.34 11.37
C TYR A 148 2.62 -6.57 11.77
N PRO A 149 3.62 -7.24 12.35
CA PRO A 149 4.88 -6.60 12.73
C PRO A 149 5.78 -6.34 11.51
N CYS A 150 6.43 -5.17 11.51
CA CYS A 150 7.61 -4.89 10.70
C CYS A 150 8.86 -5.12 11.55
N TYR A 151 9.60 -6.18 11.23
CA TYR A 151 10.84 -6.55 11.92
C TYR A 151 12.06 -5.80 11.38
N GLN A 152 12.04 -5.42 10.11
CA GLN A 152 13.11 -4.65 9.47
C GLN A 152 12.61 -3.88 8.24
N GLY A 153 13.40 -2.89 7.81
CA GLY A 153 13.15 -2.20 6.55
C GLY A 153 13.23 -3.15 5.34
N GLY A 154 12.32 -2.98 4.38
CA GLY A 154 12.25 -3.80 3.16
C GLY A 154 11.56 -5.16 3.33
N GLN A 155 11.20 -5.56 4.55
CA GLN A 155 10.38 -6.75 4.78
C GLN A 155 9.02 -6.63 4.06
N PHE A 156 8.53 -7.73 3.50
CA PHE A 156 7.17 -7.80 2.96
C PHE A 156 6.15 -8.30 3.99
N ILE A 157 5.00 -7.63 4.05
CA ILE A 157 3.77 -8.17 4.64
C ILE A 157 2.89 -8.65 3.50
N HIS A 158 2.62 -9.95 3.45
CA HIS A 158 1.82 -10.58 2.42
C HIS A 158 0.34 -10.55 2.78
N VAL A 159 -0.45 -9.78 2.05
CA VAL A 159 -1.89 -9.64 2.27
C VAL A 159 -2.63 -10.49 1.23
N GLU A 160 -3.58 -11.29 1.69
CA GLU A 160 -4.47 -12.10 0.86
C GLU A 160 -5.86 -12.15 1.50
N LYS A 161 -6.87 -11.56 0.84
CA LYS A 161 -8.24 -11.54 1.36
C LYS A 161 -9.29 -11.79 0.31
N ARG A 162 -10.35 -12.48 0.70
CA ARG A 162 -11.56 -12.60 -0.13
C ARG A 162 -12.49 -11.43 0.14
N VAL A 163 -12.73 -10.63 -0.88
CA VAL A 163 -13.65 -9.49 -0.83
C VAL A 163 -14.93 -9.88 -1.57
N TYR A 164 -16.07 -9.77 -0.88
CA TYR A 164 -17.37 -10.13 -1.43
C TYR A 164 -17.69 -9.32 -2.70
N GLY A 165 -18.20 -9.98 -3.73
CA GLY A 165 -18.49 -9.36 -5.03
C GLY A 165 -17.27 -9.03 -5.89
N VAL A 166 -16.04 -9.23 -5.39
CA VAL A 166 -14.80 -8.85 -6.10
C VAL A 166 -13.97 -10.08 -6.45
N GLY A 167 -13.59 -10.87 -5.44
CA GLY A 167 -12.64 -11.96 -5.62
C GLY A 167 -11.59 -12.01 -4.51
N THR A 168 -10.48 -12.70 -4.78
CA THR A 168 -9.32 -12.77 -3.88
C THR A 168 -8.36 -11.63 -4.23
N VAL A 169 -8.18 -10.69 -3.32
CA VAL A 169 -7.21 -9.59 -3.42
C VAL A 169 -5.90 -10.04 -2.80
N THR A 170 -4.79 -9.81 -3.51
CA THR A 170 -3.43 -10.08 -3.04
C THR A 170 -2.55 -8.85 -3.24
N THR A 171 -1.74 -8.52 -2.24
CA THR A 171 -0.74 -7.44 -2.32
C THR A 171 0.40 -7.70 -1.33
N ARG A 172 1.52 -7.00 -1.52
CA ARG A 172 2.67 -7.05 -0.61
C ARG A 172 3.01 -5.63 -0.17
N ILE A 173 2.83 -5.37 1.12
CA ILE A 173 3.20 -4.09 1.73
C ILE A 173 4.69 -4.15 2.08
N VAL A 174 5.45 -3.12 1.69
CA VAL A 174 6.87 -3.00 2.04
C VAL A 174 7.00 -2.23 3.34
N CYS A 175 7.55 -2.88 4.36
CA CYS A 175 7.85 -2.27 5.65
C CYS A 175 8.94 -1.18 5.49
N PRO A 176 8.73 0.03 6.03
CA PRO A 176 9.81 0.98 6.24
C PRO A 176 10.67 0.54 7.42
N SER A 177 11.74 1.29 7.70
CA SER A 177 12.41 1.14 8.99
C SER A 177 11.45 1.54 10.12
N CYS A 178 11.53 0.86 11.27
CA CYS A 178 10.71 1.23 12.42
C CYS A 178 10.93 2.70 12.82
N SER A 179 12.19 3.13 12.82
CA SER A 179 12.59 4.48 13.25
C SER A 179 11.99 5.61 12.39
N GLU A 180 11.62 5.31 11.14
CA GLU A 180 10.99 6.27 10.23
C GLU A 180 9.60 6.72 10.70
N LEU A 181 8.85 5.83 11.38
CA LEU A 181 7.49 6.11 11.83
C LEU A 181 7.36 6.19 13.36
N CYS A 182 8.14 5.39 14.09
CA CYS A 182 8.06 5.31 15.55
C CYS A 182 9.10 6.17 16.27
N GLY A 183 10.13 6.66 15.57
CA GLY A 183 11.30 7.28 16.19
C GLY A 183 12.30 6.26 16.71
N ARG A 184 13.57 6.66 16.86
CA ARG A 184 14.68 5.74 17.17
C ARG A 184 14.56 5.10 18.55
N ASP A 185 14.06 5.85 19.54
CA ASP A 185 14.01 5.41 20.94
C ASP A 185 12.89 4.39 21.21
N PHE A 186 11.97 4.22 20.26
CA PHE A 186 10.81 3.32 20.36
C PHE A 186 10.92 2.12 19.42
N CYS A 187 12.12 1.78 18.99
CA CYS A 187 12.37 0.71 18.04
C CYS A 187 13.40 -0.28 18.55
N ALA A 188 13.00 -1.54 18.61
CA ALA A 188 13.91 -2.66 18.74
C ALA A 188 14.81 -2.75 17.50
N PRO A 189 16.01 -3.35 17.63
CA PRO A 189 16.88 -3.62 16.49
C PRO A 189 16.16 -4.42 15.39
N ASP A 190 16.62 -4.22 14.15
CA ASP A 190 16.14 -4.97 13.00
C ASP A 190 16.37 -6.47 13.20
N GLU A 191 15.35 -7.27 12.88
CA GLU A 191 15.36 -8.73 13.02
C GLU A 191 15.04 -9.39 11.68
N ILE A 192 15.94 -10.26 11.20
CA ILE A 192 15.73 -10.99 9.94
C ILE A 192 14.85 -12.20 10.23
N VAL A 193 13.57 -12.07 9.93
CA VAL A 193 12.61 -13.16 10.02
C VAL A 193 12.53 -13.89 8.67
N ARG A 194 12.71 -15.21 8.69
CA ARG A 194 12.59 -16.07 7.49
C ARG A 194 11.13 -16.46 7.20
N ASP A 195 10.29 -16.41 8.21
CA ASP A 195 8.88 -16.75 8.09
C ASP A 195 8.11 -15.69 7.30
N ARG A 196 7.10 -16.16 6.56
CA ARG A 196 6.20 -15.29 5.79
C ARG A 196 5.28 -14.54 6.75
N ILE A 197 5.47 -13.22 6.86
CA ILE A 197 4.59 -12.34 7.64
C ILE A 197 3.39 -11.91 6.80
N GLY A 198 2.18 -12.02 7.36
CA GLY A 198 0.95 -11.60 6.72
C GLY A 198 -0.22 -12.56 6.91
N ASP A 199 -1.19 -12.50 6.00
CA ASP A 199 -2.36 -13.39 5.96
C ASP A 199 -1.93 -14.83 5.64
N PRO A 200 -2.44 -15.86 6.33
CA PRO A 200 -2.04 -17.25 6.07
C PRO A 200 -2.28 -17.62 4.60
N THR A 201 -1.32 -18.32 3.99
CA THR A 201 -1.52 -18.92 2.66
C THR A 201 -2.58 -20.01 2.77
N ARG A 202 -3.43 -20.17 1.74
CA ARG A 202 -4.37 -21.30 1.63
C ARG A 202 -3.68 -22.64 1.38
N ILE A 203 -2.68 -22.99 2.17
CA ILE A 203 -2.31 -24.40 2.34
C ILE A 203 -3.39 -24.96 3.25
N THR A 204 -4.15 -25.90 2.71
CA THR A 204 -5.21 -26.67 3.33
C THR A 204 -4.94 -26.84 4.82
N VAL A 205 -5.79 -26.23 5.66
CA VAL A 205 -5.93 -26.66 7.05
C VAL A 205 -6.48 -28.08 6.97
N GLN A 206 -5.61 -29.08 6.83
CA GLN A 206 -5.94 -30.44 7.20
C GLN A 206 -6.15 -30.37 8.72
N LEU A 207 -7.40 -30.14 9.12
CA LEU A 207 -7.86 -30.48 10.46
C LEU A 207 -7.47 -31.95 10.68
N LYS A 208 -6.42 -32.19 11.45
CA LYS A 208 -6.13 -33.50 12.02
C LYS A 208 -7.26 -33.79 13.02
N ILE A 209 -8.38 -34.30 12.53
CA ILE A 209 -9.37 -34.95 13.36
C ILE A 209 -8.73 -36.29 13.77
N GLN A 210 -8.18 -36.36 14.99
CA GLN A 210 -7.83 -37.65 15.58
C GLN A 210 -9.13 -38.43 15.84
N PRO A 211 -9.29 -39.65 15.32
CA PRO A 211 -10.43 -40.47 15.67
C PRO A 211 -10.27 -40.94 17.12
N ILE A 212 -11.19 -40.52 17.98
CA ILE A 212 -11.35 -41.08 19.33
C ILE A 212 -11.95 -42.48 19.13
N LEU A 213 -11.16 -43.53 19.30
CA LEU A 213 -11.67 -44.90 19.42
C LEU A 213 -12.42 -45.02 20.74
N LEU A 214 -13.75 -45.02 20.69
CA LEU A 214 -14.61 -45.48 21.78
C LEU A 214 -14.67 -47.01 21.73
N THR A 215 -13.85 -47.67 22.55
CA THR A 215 -14.01 -49.11 22.83
C THR A 215 -15.14 -49.30 23.83
N LEU A 216 -16.30 -49.78 23.36
CA LEU A 216 -17.40 -50.26 24.19
C LEU A 216 -17.07 -51.67 24.68
N SER A 217 -16.61 -51.77 25.93
CA SER A 217 -16.46 -53.05 26.64
C SER A 217 -17.84 -53.51 27.13
N ILE A 218 -18.49 -54.41 26.37
CA ILE A 218 -19.69 -55.11 26.83
C ILE A 218 -19.24 -56.21 27.79
N LEU A 219 -19.36 -55.97 29.11
CA LEU A 219 -19.30 -57.02 30.12
C LEU A 219 -20.69 -57.66 30.23
N PHE A 220 -20.83 -58.85 29.66
CA PHE A 220 -21.90 -59.78 30.03
C PHE A 220 -21.65 -60.23 31.49
N HIS A 221 -22.60 -59.98 32.38
CA HIS A 221 -22.71 -60.70 33.65
C HIS A 221 -23.83 -61.73 33.50
N ILE A 222 -23.43 -62.99 33.50
CA ILE A 222 -24.27 -64.16 33.70
C ILE A 222 -24.29 -64.41 35.21
N VAL A 223 -25.45 -64.25 35.84
CA VAL A 223 -25.96 -65.09 36.96
C VAL A 223 -27.47 -65.16 36.82
#